data_AF-A0A3C1FI58-F1
#
_entry.id   AF-A0A3C1FI58-F1
#
_cell.length_a   1.000
_cell.length_b   1.000
_cell.length_c   1.000
_cell.angle_alpha   90.00
_cell.angle_beta   90.00
_cell.angle_gamma   90.00
#
_symmetry.space_group_name_H-M   'P 1'
#
loop_
_entity.id
_entity.type
_entity.pdbx_description
1 polymer ?
#
loop_
_entity_poly.entity_id
_entity_poly.type
_entity_poly.pdbx_seq_one_letter_code
_entity_poly.pdbx_strand_id
1 'polypeptide(L)'
;MPGKRDLLLRYLLLDLNGTLTLDGAVLPGVRERLHQLSGVLEIFIVTCDTHGNGARIAQELRVGLKRTSQPGPGEAAEKAEIARSFGAEQVVAIGNGDSDLLMLKECGLSIAVLGTEGLSVKALLNADLVVKDICDAFDLLLHEKRLIATLRGSP
;
A
#
# COMPACT_ATOMS: atom_id res chain seq x y z
N MET A 1 -14.02 -5.90 13.56
CA MET A 1 -13.15 -5.61 14.74
C MET A 1 -13.99 -4.89 15.79
N PRO A 2 -13.66 -4.84 17.09
CA PRO A 2 -14.41 -4.00 18.02
C PRO A 2 -14.33 -2.52 17.57
N GLY A 3 -15.45 -1.83 17.42
CA GLY A 3 -15.51 -0.41 16.99
C GLY A 3 -15.48 -0.16 15.47
N LYS A 4 -14.72 -0.94 14.68
CA LYS A 4 -14.75 -0.90 13.20
C LYS A 4 -15.65 -2.01 12.65
N ARG A 5 -16.64 -1.65 11.80
CA ARG A 5 -17.38 -2.58 10.91
C ARG A 5 -16.42 -3.63 10.34
N ASP A 6 -16.88 -4.86 10.15
CA ASP A 6 -16.05 -5.89 9.52
C ASP A 6 -15.42 -5.35 8.23
N LEU A 7 -14.09 -5.29 8.21
CA LEU A 7 -13.33 -4.74 7.10
C LEU A 7 -13.41 -5.75 5.96
N LEU A 8 -14.29 -5.49 4.99
CA LEU A 8 -14.40 -6.29 3.77
C LEU A 8 -13.40 -5.79 2.74
N LEU A 9 -12.13 -6.11 2.98
CA LEU A 9 -11.02 -5.72 2.11
C LEU A 9 -11.01 -6.60 0.85
N ARG A 10 -10.91 -5.96 -0.32
CA ARG A 10 -10.88 -6.62 -1.64
C ARG A 10 -9.67 -6.24 -2.45
N TYR A 11 -9.16 -5.02 -2.27
CA TYR A 11 -8.11 -4.45 -3.09
C TYR A 11 -6.88 -4.14 -2.25
N LEU A 12 -5.70 -4.31 -2.86
CA LEU A 12 -4.43 -3.89 -2.32
C LEU A 12 -3.78 -2.88 -3.27
N LEU A 13 -3.65 -1.64 -2.82
CA LEU A 13 -2.95 -0.57 -3.53
C LEU A 13 -1.57 -0.38 -2.94
N LEU A 14 -0.56 -0.45 -3.80
CA LEU A 14 0.85 -0.42 -3.42
C LEU A 14 1.54 0.76 -4.09
N ASP A 15 2.17 1.62 -3.30
CA ASP A 15 3.21 2.47 -3.85
C ASP A 15 4.40 1.63 -4.37
N LEU A 16 5.17 2.20 -5.31
CA LEU A 16 6.29 1.51 -5.95
C LEU A 16 7.64 1.79 -5.28
N ASN A 17 8.11 3.04 -5.35
CA ASN A 17 9.48 3.41 -4.99
C ASN A 17 9.58 3.67 -3.48
N GLY A 18 10.56 3.10 -2.79
CA GLY A 18 10.64 3.16 -1.33
C GLY A 18 9.69 2.20 -0.61
N THR A 19 8.79 1.53 -1.36
CA THR A 19 7.83 0.54 -0.84
C THR A 19 8.11 -0.86 -1.38
N LEU A 20 7.92 -1.09 -2.69
CA LEU A 20 8.15 -2.40 -3.33
C LEU A 20 9.58 -2.56 -3.86
N THR A 21 10.22 -1.43 -4.17
CA THR A 21 11.51 -1.40 -4.86
C THR A 21 12.48 -0.48 -4.16
N LEU A 22 13.76 -0.84 -4.25
CA LEU A 22 14.89 0.04 -3.95
C LEU A 22 15.71 0.16 -5.23
N ASP A 23 16.01 1.40 -5.65
CA ASP A 23 16.75 1.70 -6.89
C ASP A 23 16.17 1.00 -8.15
N GLY A 24 14.83 0.85 -8.19
CA GLY A 24 14.11 0.22 -9.30
C GLY A 24 14.19 -1.31 -9.38
N ALA A 25 14.82 -1.96 -8.39
CA ALA A 25 14.82 -3.40 -8.21
C ALA A 25 13.78 -3.82 -7.16
N VAL A 26 13.01 -4.87 -7.43
CA VAL A 26 12.03 -5.41 -6.48
C VAL A 26 12.77 -5.96 -5.25
N LEU A 27 12.28 -5.64 -4.06
CA LEU A 27 12.85 -6.13 -2.81
C LEU A 27 12.71 -7.66 -2.67
N PRO A 28 13.70 -8.35 -2.08
CA PRO A 28 13.62 -9.79 -1.82
C PRO A 28 12.37 -10.17 -1.02
N GLY A 29 11.68 -11.25 -1.42
CA GLY A 29 10.51 -11.76 -0.70
C GLY A 29 9.17 -11.11 -1.07
N VAL A 30 9.18 -10.01 -1.85
CA VAL A 30 7.95 -9.33 -2.31
C VAL A 30 7.14 -10.22 -3.24
N ARG A 31 7.80 -10.85 -4.22
CA ARG A 31 7.13 -11.65 -5.26
C ARG A 31 6.34 -12.81 -4.67
N GLU A 32 6.96 -13.56 -3.77
CA GLU A 32 6.39 -14.77 -3.16
C GLU A 32 5.15 -14.42 -2.33
N ARG A 33 5.21 -13.32 -1.58
CA ARG A 33 4.12 -12.84 -0.74
C ARG A 33 2.97 -12.25 -1.54
N LEU A 34 3.27 -11.45 -2.56
CA LEU A 34 2.24 -10.95 -3.48
C LEU A 34 1.51 -12.09 -4.19
N HIS A 35 2.23 -13.16 -4.57
CA HIS A 35 1.58 -14.33 -5.13
C HIS A 35 0.58 -14.97 -4.17
N GLN A 36 0.92 -15.10 -2.88
CA GLN A 36 -0.02 -15.61 -1.87
C GLN A 36 -1.21 -14.65 -1.67
N LEU A 37 -0.95 -13.35 -1.56
CA LEU A 37 -1.98 -12.33 -1.39
C LEU A 37 -2.94 -12.25 -2.59
N SER A 38 -2.47 -12.56 -3.80
CA SER A 38 -3.31 -12.56 -5.01
C SER A 38 -4.45 -13.58 -4.98
N GLY A 39 -4.38 -14.57 -4.08
CA GLY A 39 -5.49 -15.50 -3.85
C GLY A 39 -6.67 -14.92 -3.07
N VAL A 40 -6.49 -13.77 -2.43
CA VAL A 40 -7.49 -13.15 -1.53
C VAL A 40 -7.73 -11.66 -1.81
N LEU A 41 -6.80 -10.97 -2.48
CA LEU A 41 -6.89 -9.55 -2.81
C LEU A 41 -6.57 -9.32 -4.30
N GLU A 42 -7.26 -8.36 -4.92
CA GLU A 42 -6.87 -7.82 -6.22
C GLU A 42 -5.82 -6.73 -6.03
N ILE A 43 -4.65 -6.90 -6.64
CA ILE A 43 -3.46 -6.11 -6.33
C ILE A 43 -3.13 -5.15 -7.47
N PHE A 44 -2.90 -3.89 -7.13
CA PHE A 44 -2.48 -2.85 -8.07
C PHE A 44 -1.31 -2.04 -7.52
N ILE A 45 -0.32 -1.79 -8.38
CA ILE A 45 0.70 -0.76 -8.15
C ILE A 45 0.12 0.58 -8.55
N VAL A 46 0.32 1.60 -7.72
CA VAL A 46 -0.08 2.99 -7.96
C VAL A 46 1.16 3.88 -7.96
N THR A 47 1.50 4.48 -9.10
CA THR A 47 2.75 5.25 -9.24
C THR A 47 2.68 6.28 -10.35
N CYS A 48 3.41 7.39 -10.21
CA CYS A 48 3.73 8.32 -11.31
C CYS A 48 4.80 7.78 -12.28
N ASP A 49 5.37 6.60 -12.01
CA ASP A 49 6.33 5.89 -12.88
C ASP A 49 7.53 6.75 -13.31
N THR A 50 8.07 7.55 -12.39
CA THR A 50 9.20 8.47 -12.66
C THR A 50 10.44 7.78 -13.22
N HIS A 51 10.67 6.53 -12.85
CA HIS A 51 11.79 5.72 -13.33
C HIS A 51 11.47 4.89 -14.59
N GLY A 52 10.23 4.96 -15.10
CA GLY A 52 9.79 4.26 -16.31
C GLY A 52 9.80 2.73 -16.21
N ASN A 53 9.82 2.18 -15.00
CA ASN A 53 9.92 0.74 -14.73
C ASN A 53 8.62 0.13 -14.21
N GLY A 54 7.58 0.93 -13.95
CA GLY A 54 6.34 0.50 -13.33
C GLY A 54 5.62 -0.60 -14.12
N ALA A 55 5.54 -0.48 -15.44
CA ALA A 55 4.94 -1.50 -16.30
C ALA A 55 5.72 -2.84 -16.25
N ARG A 56 7.05 -2.76 -16.31
CA ARG A 56 7.92 -3.94 -16.21
C ARG A 56 7.75 -4.64 -14.87
N ILE A 57 7.69 -3.87 -13.78
CA ILE A 57 7.57 -4.41 -12.41
C ILE A 57 6.18 -4.98 -12.16
N ALA A 58 5.12 -4.31 -12.62
CA ALA A 58 3.77 -4.84 -12.55
C ALA A 58 3.65 -6.18 -13.28
N GLN A 59 4.26 -6.29 -14.47
CA GLN A 59 4.33 -7.56 -15.21
C GLN A 59 5.15 -8.61 -14.46
N GLU A 60 6.31 -8.23 -13.93
CA GLU A 60 7.19 -9.12 -13.16
C GLU A 60 6.47 -9.72 -11.94
N LEU A 61 5.68 -8.91 -11.25
CA LEU A 61 4.92 -9.29 -10.05
C LEU A 61 3.52 -9.83 -10.36
N ARG A 62 3.08 -9.78 -11.63
CA ARG A 62 1.76 -10.21 -12.09
C ARG A 62 0.61 -9.49 -11.38
N VAL A 63 0.74 -8.17 -11.24
CA VAL A 63 -0.25 -7.29 -10.60
C VAL A 63 -0.71 -6.21 -11.57
N GLY A 64 -1.83 -5.56 -11.27
CA GLY A 64 -2.32 -4.43 -12.05
C GLY A 64 -1.44 -3.19 -11.87
N LEU A 65 -1.55 -2.24 -12.80
CA LEU A 65 -0.87 -0.93 -12.73
C LEU A 65 -1.89 0.20 -12.90
N LYS A 66 -1.84 1.18 -11.99
CA LYS A 66 -2.56 2.45 -12.06
C LYS A 66 -1.53 3.58 -12.07
N ARG A 67 -1.52 4.36 -13.15
CA ARG A 67 -0.60 5.48 -13.30
C ARG A 67 -1.26 6.77 -12.87
N THR A 68 -0.54 7.57 -12.10
CA THR A 68 -0.87 8.99 -11.90
C THR A 68 -0.22 9.81 -13.01
N SER A 69 -0.70 11.04 -13.19
CA SER A 69 -0.39 11.88 -14.35
C SER A 69 0.98 12.54 -14.23
N GLN A 70 1.38 12.94 -13.03
CA GLN A 70 2.66 13.62 -12.77
C GLN A 70 3.05 13.51 -11.29
N PRO A 71 4.37 13.53 -10.98
CA PRO A 71 4.83 13.63 -9.60
C PRO A 71 4.51 15.00 -8.99
N GLY A 72 4.47 15.07 -7.67
CA GLY A 72 4.36 16.33 -6.91
C GLY A 72 3.06 16.46 -6.13
N PRO A 73 2.66 17.70 -5.74
CA PRO A 73 1.53 17.91 -4.82
C PRO A 73 0.20 17.32 -5.29
N GLY A 74 0.00 17.20 -6.61
CA GLY A 74 -1.21 16.62 -7.20
C GLY A 74 -1.26 15.10 -7.13
N GLU A 75 -0.12 14.41 -7.01
CA GLU A 75 -0.05 12.95 -7.04
C GLU A 75 -0.84 12.32 -5.88
N ALA A 76 -0.76 12.91 -4.69
CA ALA A 76 -1.51 12.42 -3.54
C ALA A 76 -3.02 12.46 -3.77
N ALA A 77 -3.53 13.51 -4.41
CA ALA A 77 -4.95 13.63 -4.72
C ALA A 77 -5.38 12.59 -5.78
N GLU A 78 -4.53 12.33 -6.77
CA GLU A 78 -4.78 11.31 -7.79
C GLU A 78 -4.75 9.89 -7.21
N LYS A 79 -3.79 9.57 -6.33
CA LYS A 79 -3.74 8.27 -5.64
C LYS A 79 -4.98 8.06 -4.76
N ALA A 80 -5.46 9.10 -4.09
CA ALA A 80 -6.70 9.05 -3.33
C ALA A 80 -7.94 8.86 -4.23
N GLU A 81 -8.00 9.52 -5.39
CA GLU A 81 -9.08 9.31 -6.36
C GLU A 81 -9.09 7.88 -6.90
N ILE A 82 -7.91 7.31 -7.17
CA ILE A 82 -7.77 5.89 -7.53
C ILE A 82 -8.36 5.02 -6.43
N ALA A 83 -7.99 5.23 -5.15
CA ALA A 83 -8.56 4.48 -4.03
C ALA A 83 -10.09 4.62 -3.94
N ARG A 84 -10.64 5.82 -4.12
CA ARG A 84 -12.09 6.06 -4.17
C ARG A 84 -12.78 5.29 -5.29
N SER A 85 -12.15 5.18 -6.46
CA SER A 85 -12.70 4.42 -7.59
C SER A 85 -12.86 2.92 -7.33
N PHE A 86 -12.12 2.38 -6.33
CA PHE A 86 -12.23 0.99 -5.86
C PHE A 86 -13.18 0.82 -4.65
N GLY A 87 -13.77 1.90 -4.15
CA GLY A 87 -14.43 1.93 -2.84
C GLY A 87 -13.39 1.91 -1.73
N ALA A 88 -12.94 3.09 -1.30
CA ALA A 88 -11.76 3.24 -0.44
C ALA A 88 -11.85 2.40 0.86
N GLU A 89 -13.05 2.20 1.40
CA GLU A 89 -13.30 1.36 2.58
C GLU A 89 -12.97 -0.14 2.37
N GLN A 90 -12.89 -0.60 1.13
CA GLN A 90 -12.53 -1.97 0.73
C GLN A 90 -11.05 -2.10 0.34
N VAL A 91 -10.28 -1.01 0.47
CA VAL A 91 -8.88 -0.94 0.04
C VAL A 91 -7.96 -1.09 1.26
N VAL A 92 -6.92 -1.90 1.08
CA VAL A 92 -5.68 -1.81 1.84
C VAL A 92 -4.69 -0.96 1.05
N ALA A 93 -4.20 0.13 1.63
CA ALA A 93 -3.15 0.95 1.03
C ALA A 93 -1.82 0.76 1.76
N ILE A 94 -0.74 0.61 1.00
CA ILE A 94 0.63 0.55 1.54
C ILE A 94 1.52 1.54 0.80
N GLY A 95 2.23 2.38 1.56
CA GLY A 95 3.15 3.37 1.02
C GLY A 95 4.02 4.01 2.08
N ASN A 96 4.92 4.90 1.67
CA ASN A 96 5.87 5.58 2.56
C ASN A 96 6.06 7.08 2.25
N GLY A 97 5.58 7.55 1.10
CA GLY A 97 5.87 8.88 0.58
C GLY A 97 4.84 9.94 0.97
N ASP A 98 5.21 11.22 0.83
CA ASP A 98 4.26 12.34 0.86
C ASP A 98 3.15 12.16 -0.20
N SER A 99 3.48 11.54 -1.34
CA SER A 99 2.52 11.24 -2.40
C SER A 99 1.46 10.20 -1.98
N ASP A 100 1.67 9.45 -0.91
CA ASP A 100 0.72 8.43 -0.44
C ASP A 100 -0.26 8.97 0.61
N LEU A 101 0.00 10.16 1.17
CA LEU A 101 -0.65 10.61 2.41
C LEU A 101 -2.19 10.58 2.34
N LEU A 102 -2.77 11.01 1.21
CA LEU A 102 -4.23 11.08 1.06
C LEU A 102 -4.83 9.71 0.76
N MET A 103 -4.12 8.86 0.00
CA MET A 103 -4.52 7.47 -0.22
C MET A 103 -4.56 6.72 1.11
N LEU A 104 -3.50 6.83 1.93
CA LEU A 104 -3.43 6.20 3.25
C LEU A 104 -4.57 6.69 4.16
N LYS A 105 -4.83 8.00 4.18
CA LYS A 105 -5.89 8.59 5.00
C LYS A 105 -7.30 8.06 4.69
N GLU A 106 -7.56 7.73 3.43
CA GLU A 106 -8.93 7.41 2.97
C GLU A 106 -9.26 5.92 2.95
N CYS A 107 -8.25 5.05 2.92
CA CYS A 107 -8.46 3.61 2.77
C CYS A 107 -8.97 2.96 4.07
N GLY A 108 -9.72 1.86 3.92
CA GLY A 108 -10.28 1.10 5.06
C GLY A 108 -9.21 0.51 5.98
N LEU A 109 -8.05 0.19 5.41
CA LEU A 109 -6.83 -0.12 6.14
C LEU A 109 -5.63 0.53 5.44
N SER A 110 -4.75 1.14 6.22
CA SER A 110 -3.54 1.79 5.71
C SER A 110 -2.31 1.39 6.51
N ILE A 111 -1.24 1.00 5.80
CA ILE A 111 0.02 0.56 6.41
C ILE A 111 1.15 1.43 5.85
N ALA A 112 1.79 2.19 6.72
CA ALA A 112 3.01 2.92 6.40
C ALA A 112 4.23 2.00 6.51
N VAL A 113 5.13 2.07 5.52
CA VAL A 113 6.39 1.32 5.53
C VAL A 113 7.54 2.25 5.89
N LEU A 114 8.33 1.91 6.91
CA LEU A 114 9.53 2.68 7.27
C LEU A 114 10.57 2.61 6.14
N GLY A 115 10.85 1.39 5.65
CA GLY A 115 11.74 1.15 4.53
C GLY A 115 13.19 1.60 4.78
N THR A 116 14.00 1.57 3.72
CA THR A 116 15.39 2.05 3.74
C THR A 116 15.52 3.51 3.33
N GLU A 117 14.54 4.03 2.57
CA GLU A 117 14.50 5.42 2.10
C GLU A 117 13.90 6.38 3.13
N GLY A 118 13.40 5.84 4.24
CA GLY A 118 12.67 6.57 5.27
C GLY A 118 11.17 6.65 4.97
N LEU A 119 10.44 7.22 5.92
CA LEU A 119 8.99 7.37 5.90
C LEU A 119 8.62 8.83 6.14
N SER A 120 7.76 9.36 5.27
CA SER A 120 7.17 10.68 5.47
C SER A 120 6.43 10.74 6.82
N VAL A 121 6.71 11.79 7.59
CA VAL A 121 5.94 12.09 8.82
C VAL A 121 4.46 12.28 8.51
N LYS A 122 4.11 12.86 7.35
CA LYS A 122 2.71 13.04 6.95
C LYS A 122 2.05 11.70 6.63
N ALA A 123 2.74 10.81 5.92
CA ALA A 123 2.25 9.46 5.65
C ALA A 123 2.07 8.67 6.95
N LEU A 124 3.06 8.72 7.85
CA LEU A 124 3.02 8.08 9.17
C LEU A 124 1.79 8.51 9.98
N LEU A 125 1.51 9.82 10.04
CA LEU A 125 0.41 10.37 10.82
C LEU A 125 -0.99 10.10 10.21
N ASN A 126 -1.06 9.63 8.96
CA ASN A 126 -2.31 9.31 8.28
C ASN A 126 -2.49 7.80 8.02
N ALA A 127 -1.63 6.95 8.56
CA ALA A 127 -1.75 5.49 8.46
C ALA A 127 -2.31 4.87 9.75
N ASP A 128 -2.98 3.72 9.64
CA ASP A 128 -3.45 2.94 10.80
C ASP A 128 -2.31 2.20 11.52
N LEU A 129 -1.29 1.79 10.76
CA LEU A 129 -0.15 1.03 11.26
C LEU A 129 1.14 1.46 10.57
N VAL A 130 2.27 1.35 11.28
CA VAL A 130 3.61 1.42 10.70
C VAL A 130 4.33 0.08 10.87
N VAL A 131 5.06 -0.34 9.83
CA VAL A 131 5.92 -1.52 9.84
C VAL A 131 7.34 -1.15 9.41
N LYS A 132 8.30 -2.05 9.67
CA LYS A 132 9.70 -1.84 9.29
C LYS A 132 9.88 -1.93 7.77
N ASP A 133 9.37 -2.98 7.13
CA ASP A 133 9.48 -3.18 5.69
C ASP A 133 8.20 -3.77 5.07
N ILE A 134 8.16 -3.81 3.74
CA ILE A 134 6.99 -4.26 2.97
C ILE A 134 6.65 -5.74 3.20
N CYS A 135 7.64 -6.58 3.51
CA CYS A 135 7.38 -8.00 3.79
C CYS A 135 6.62 -8.16 5.11
N ASP A 136 6.95 -7.35 6.11
CA ASP A 136 6.18 -7.33 7.37
C ASP A 136 4.71 -6.92 7.13
N ALA A 137 4.46 -5.95 6.25
CA ALA A 137 3.08 -5.55 5.92
C ALA A 137 2.31 -6.71 5.29
N PHE A 138 2.89 -7.39 4.30
CA PHE A 138 2.28 -8.55 3.67
C PHE A 138 2.07 -9.71 4.66
N ASP A 139 3.04 -9.97 5.53
CA ASP A 139 2.93 -11.03 6.53
C ASP A 139 1.80 -10.75 7.53
N LEU A 140 1.51 -9.47 7.84
CA LEU A 140 0.34 -9.10 8.64
C LEU A 140 -0.99 -9.34 7.92
N LEU A 141 -1.05 -9.09 6.61
CA LEU A 141 -2.24 -9.37 5.79
C LEU A 141 -2.49 -10.88 5.62
N LEU A 142 -1.42 -11.67 5.48
CA LEU A 142 -1.50 -13.15 5.42
C LEU A 142 -1.86 -13.77 6.78
N HIS A 143 -1.59 -13.05 7.88
CA HIS A 143 -1.85 -13.51 9.24
C HIS A 143 -2.77 -12.54 10.01
N GLU A 144 -4.02 -12.44 9.57
CA GLU A 144 -5.04 -11.49 10.06
C GLU A 144 -5.10 -11.34 11.59
N LYS A 145 -4.88 -12.41 12.34
CA LYS A 145 -4.91 -12.39 13.82
C LYS A 145 -3.86 -11.46 14.42
N ARG A 146 -2.68 -11.33 13.77
CA ARG A 146 -1.61 -10.42 14.18
C ARG A 146 -2.03 -8.97 13.94
N LEU A 147 -2.63 -8.69 12.79
CA LEU A 147 -3.16 -7.37 12.45
C LEU A 147 -4.26 -6.94 13.43
N ILE A 148 -5.22 -7.82 13.70
CA ILE A 148 -6.29 -7.58 14.69
C ILE A 148 -5.71 -7.34 16.08
N ALA A 149 -4.67 -8.09 16.48
CA ALA A 149 -4.05 -7.93 17.79
C ALA A 149 -3.39 -6.55 17.98
N THR A 150 -2.90 -5.93 16.90
CA THR A 150 -2.31 -4.58 16.91
C THR A 150 -3.36 -3.48 16.88
N LEU A 151 -4.43 -3.65 16.08
CA LEU A 151 -5.46 -2.62 15.88
C LEU A 151 -6.63 -2.68 16.87
N ARG A 152 -6.74 -3.74 17.68
CA ARG A 152 -7.74 -3.82 18.76
C ARG A 152 -7.43 -2.73 19.80
N GLY A 153 -8.42 -1.90 20.12
CA GLY A 153 -8.34 -0.94 21.23
C GLY A 153 -8.47 0.54 20.86
N SER A 154 -8.61 0.87 19.58
CA SER A 154 -9.08 2.22 19.21
C SER A 154 -10.60 2.32 19.46
N PRO A 155 -11.08 3.39 20.12
CA PRO A 155 -12.50 3.60 20.39
C PRO A 155 -13.35 3.70 19.12
#